data_AF-A0A516NY86-F1
#
_entry.id   AF-A0A516NY86-F1
#
_cell.length_a   1.000
_cell.length_b   1.000
_cell.length_c   1.000
_cell.angle_alpha   90.00
_cell.angle_beta   90.00
_cell.angle_gamma   90.00
#
_symmetry.space_group_name_H-M   'P 1'
#
loop_
_entity.id
_entity.type
_entity.pdbx_description
1 polymer ?
#
loop_
_entity_poly.entity_id
_entity_poly.type
_entity_poly.pdbx_seq_one_letter_code
_entity_poly.pdbx_strand_id
1 'polypeptide(L)'
;MRRESKSSPRARSALALAVAAAGLLVLGTNSAGARPVGAFEVGGAIEVTYDALGGPEALGDPVGPESDAAAGGKYQDFAHNASIYWTEAVGAHAVAGFIRDKWRQLGSERGTLGYPVTNEESTLGKPGRYNHFQGGSVYWSVGTAAHYVGGVIRDKWGAVGWENSPLGFPISDEAQTNKGNGRYNLFEGGAVYWSKATGTHIVWGAIRDQWVAAGGENGRYGLPTGDEYDYQGGKAQDFQGGRIVWSPDGE
;
A
#
# COMPACT_ATOMS: atom_id res chain seq x y z
N MET A 1 62.90 10.75 7.67
CA MET A 1 61.73 10.88 8.57
C MET A 1 60.49 11.00 7.68
N ARG A 2 59.78 9.88 7.48
CA ARG A 2 58.66 9.74 6.53
C ARG A 2 57.41 10.47 7.07
N ARG A 3 56.78 11.31 6.26
CA ARG A 3 55.44 11.87 6.52
C ARG A 3 54.42 10.89 5.95
N GLU A 4 53.72 10.17 6.82
CA GLU A 4 52.57 9.36 6.42
C GLU A 4 51.32 10.24 6.31
N SER A 5 50.80 10.31 5.09
CA SER A 5 49.54 10.92 4.72
C SER A 5 48.39 10.02 5.19
N LYS A 6 47.67 10.42 6.25
CA LYS A 6 46.41 9.79 6.66
C LYS A 6 45.31 10.13 5.65
N SER A 7 45.07 9.21 4.72
CA SER A 7 43.92 9.20 3.82
C SER A 7 42.64 8.93 4.62
N SER A 8 41.72 9.89 4.60
CA SER A 8 40.36 9.73 5.13
C SER A 8 39.55 8.81 4.21
N PRO A 9 38.91 7.73 4.71
CA PRO A 9 38.04 6.91 3.89
C PRO A 9 36.69 7.62 3.68
N ARG A 10 36.41 7.97 2.42
CA ARG A 10 35.11 8.45 1.94
C ARG A 10 34.02 7.46 2.34
N ALA A 11 33.01 7.95 3.08
CA ALA A 11 31.79 7.22 3.34
C ALA A 11 31.16 6.83 1.99
N ARG A 12 31.14 5.52 1.71
CA ARG A 12 30.42 4.97 0.56
C ARG A 12 28.94 4.97 0.91
N SER A 13 28.17 5.87 0.30
CA SER A 13 26.72 5.79 0.27
C SER A 13 26.32 4.43 -0.31
N ALA A 14 25.79 3.55 0.52
CA ALA A 14 25.16 2.32 0.08
C ALA A 14 23.77 2.67 -0.45
N LEU A 15 23.67 2.86 -1.77
CA LEU A 15 22.41 2.87 -2.47
C LEU A 15 21.88 1.44 -2.46
N ALA A 16 20.91 1.14 -1.59
CA ALA A 16 20.20 -0.14 -1.63
C ALA A 16 19.29 -0.12 -2.87
N LEU A 17 19.80 -0.62 -4.00
CA LEU A 17 18.96 -1.02 -5.12
C LEU A 17 18.10 -2.20 -4.64
N ALA A 18 16.84 -1.95 -4.34
CA ALA A 18 15.84 -3.01 -4.36
C ALA A 18 15.74 -3.49 -5.81
N VAL A 19 16.38 -4.61 -6.12
CA VAL A 19 16.20 -5.29 -7.40
C VAL A 19 14.77 -5.84 -7.39
N ALA A 20 13.85 -5.12 -8.01
CA ALA A 20 12.61 -5.72 -8.47
C ALA A 20 13.02 -6.77 -9.52
N ALA A 21 12.96 -8.04 -9.15
CA ALA A 21 13.08 -9.12 -10.10
C ALA A 21 11.84 -9.06 -11.01
N ALA A 22 11.95 -8.30 -12.10
CA ALA A 22 11.06 -8.43 -13.23
C ALA A 22 11.37 -9.79 -13.88
N GLY A 23 10.75 -10.85 -13.35
CA GLY A 23 10.65 -12.12 -14.05
C GLY A 23 9.83 -11.88 -15.31
N LEU A 24 10.50 -11.64 -16.43
CA LEU A 24 9.87 -11.65 -17.74
C LEU A 24 9.47 -13.09 -18.04
N LEU A 25 8.24 -13.45 -17.69
CA LEU A 25 7.66 -14.72 -18.08
C LEU A 25 7.41 -14.67 -19.59
N VAL A 26 8.22 -15.39 -20.35
CA VAL A 26 7.96 -15.64 -21.77
C VAL A 26 6.66 -16.44 -21.84
N LEU A 27 5.62 -15.85 -22.41
CA LEU A 27 4.30 -16.45 -22.65
C LEU A 27 4.46 -17.66 -23.59
N GLY A 28 4.52 -18.85 -23.00
CA GLY A 28 4.06 -20.05 -23.69
C GLY A 28 2.53 -20.08 -23.58
N THR A 29 1.83 -19.99 -24.71
CA THR A 29 0.38 -20.22 -24.80
C THR A 29 0.08 -21.70 -24.59
N ASN A 30 0.36 -22.24 -23.42
CA ASN A 30 -0.38 -23.41 -22.96
C ASN A 30 -1.63 -22.86 -22.30
N SER A 31 -2.65 -22.62 -23.14
CA SER A 31 -4.02 -22.50 -22.67
C SER A 31 -4.33 -23.82 -21.98
N ALA A 32 -4.20 -23.87 -20.65
CA ALA A 32 -4.82 -24.92 -19.88
C ALA A 32 -6.31 -24.92 -20.31
N GLY A 33 -6.73 -26.03 -20.91
CA GLY A 33 -8.10 -26.17 -21.37
C GLY A 33 -8.98 -26.16 -20.13
N ALA A 34 -10.03 -25.33 -20.14
CA ALA A 34 -10.94 -25.22 -19.02
C ALA A 34 -11.32 -26.62 -18.52
N ARG A 35 -11.19 -26.81 -17.20
CA ARG A 35 -11.45 -28.08 -16.54
C ARG A 35 -12.55 -27.94 -15.50
N PRO A 36 -13.34 -29.01 -15.27
CA PRO A 36 -14.34 -29.00 -14.22
C PRO A 36 -13.69 -28.95 -12.84
N VAL A 37 -14.17 -28.02 -12.01
CA VAL A 37 -13.91 -27.93 -10.57
C VAL A 37 -15.26 -27.84 -9.86
N GLY A 38 -15.66 -28.93 -9.22
CA GLY A 38 -17.00 -29.04 -8.67
C GLY A 38 -18.06 -28.92 -9.78
N ALA A 39 -18.93 -27.92 -9.68
CA ALA A 39 -20.04 -27.71 -10.60
C ALA A 39 -19.74 -26.79 -11.80
N PHE A 40 -18.57 -26.14 -11.84
CA PHE A 40 -18.22 -25.16 -12.87
C PHE A 40 -16.84 -25.41 -13.44
N GLU A 41 -16.61 -24.90 -14.64
CA GLU A 41 -15.30 -24.91 -15.28
C GLU A 41 -14.43 -23.76 -14.76
N VAL A 42 -13.13 -24.02 -14.62
CA VAL A 42 -12.10 -23.00 -14.39
C VAL A 42 -11.08 -23.15 -15.51
N GLY A 43 -10.76 -22.07 -16.22
CA GLY A 43 -9.91 -22.14 -17.42
C GLY A 43 -8.93 -20.97 -17.58
N GLY A 44 -8.03 -21.13 -18.56
CA GLY A 44 -7.16 -20.04 -19.01
C GLY A 44 -6.25 -19.49 -17.92
N ALA A 45 -6.06 -18.16 -17.90
CA ALA A 45 -5.19 -17.52 -16.91
C ALA A 45 -5.76 -17.59 -15.48
N ILE A 46 -7.09 -17.67 -15.33
CA ILE A 46 -7.73 -17.81 -14.02
C ILE A 46 -7.39 -19.18 -13.43
N GLU A 47 -7.45 -20.25 -14.22
CA GLU A 47 -7.05 -21.60 -13.80
C GLU A 47 -5.59 -21.67 -13.36
N VAL A 48 -4.68 -21.04 -14.12
CA VAL A 48 -3.25 -21.01 -13.77
C VAL A 48 -3.05 -20.36 -12.40
N THR A 49 -3.69 -19.23 -12.12
CA THR A 49 -3.61 -18.57 -10.81
C THR A 49 -4.30 -19.38 -9.71
N TYR A 50 -5.44 -20.01 -10.01
CA TYR A 50 -6.16 -20.87 -9.08
C TYR A 50 -5.28 -22.04 -8.62
N ASP A 51 -4.66 -22.77 -9.54
CA ASP A 51 -3.81 -23.91 -9.24
C ASP A 51 -2.53 -23.49 -8.51
N ALA A 52 -1.92 -22.38 -8.92
CA ALA A 52 -0.72 -21.85 -8.28
C ALA A 52 -0.93 -21.46 -6.81
N LEU A 53 -2.17 -21.11 -6.44
CA LEU A 53 -2.53 -20.74 -5.06
C LEU A 53 -3.01 -21.93 -4.23
N GLY A 54 -3.00 -23.16 -4.77
CA GLY A 54 -3.46 -24.36 -4.06
C GLY A 54 -4.91 -24.75 -4.35
N GLY A 55 -5.53 -24.12 -5.34
CA GLY A 55 -6.85 -24.48 -5.87
C GLY A 55 -7.94 -24.56 -4.78
N PRO A 56 -8.69 -25.68 -4.70
CA PRO A 56 -9.86 -25.78 -3.84
C PRO A 56 -9.53 -25.73 -2.34
N GLU A 57 -8.33 -26.15 -1.92
CA GLU A 57 -7.95 -26.07 -0.51
C GLU A 57 -7.80 -24.61 -0.06
N ALA A 58 -7.24 -23.75 -0.93
CA ALA A 58 -7.01 -22.35 -0.61
C ALA A 58 -8.23 -21.47 -0.88
N LEU A 59 -8.79 -21.56 -2.09
CA LEU A 59 -9.82 -20.63 -2.58
C LEU A 59 -11.23 -21.22 -2.54
N GLY A 60 -11.36 -22.54 -2.39
CA GLY A 60 -12.62 -23.26 -2.49
C GLY A 60 -13.02 -23.54 -3.95
N ASP A 61 -14.11 -24.27 -4.12
CA ASP A 61 -14.71 -24.53 -5.44
C ASP A 61 -15.25 -23.21 -6.05
N PRO A 62 -15.27 -23.08 -7.39
CA PRO A 62 -15.94 -21.96 -8.04
C PRO A 62 -17.43 -21.94 -7.67
N VAL A 63 -17.98 -20.75 -7.41
CA VAL A 63 -19.41 -20.58 -7.08
C VAL A 63 -20.27 -20.20 -8.30
N GLY A 64 -19.64 -20.04 -9.46
CA GLY A 64 -20.26 -19.70 -10.72
C GLY A 64 -19.27 -19.84 -11.89
N PRO A 65 -19.74 -19.71 -13.14
CA PRO A 65 -18.85 -19.68 -14.30
C PRO A 65 -18.00 -18.40 -14.33
N GLU A 66 -16.90 -18.44 -15.09
CA GLU A 66 -16.18 -17.23 -15.48
C GLU A 66 -17.15 -16.19 -16.09
N SER A 67 -17.02 -14.94 -15.67
CA SER A 67 -17.89 -13.83 -16.03
C SER A 67 -17.11 -12.62 -16.55
N ASP A 68 -17.77 -11.78 -17.34
CA ASP A 68 -17.18 -10.55 -17.87
C ASP A 68 -17.00 -9.50 -16.78
N ALA A 69 -15.81 -8.90 -16.73
CA ALA A 69 -15.48 -7.73 -15.92
C ALA A 69 -15.28 -6.48 -16.80
N ALA A 70 -15.10 -5.31 -16.19
CA ALA A 70 -14.93 -4.06 -16.94
C ALA A 70 -13.68 -4.08 -17.85
N ALA A 71 -13.67 -3.23 -18.89
CA ALA A 71 -12.51 -3.07 -19.79
C ALA A 71 -12.00 -4.39 -20.42
N GLY A 72 -12.91 -5.33 -20.71
CA GLY A 72 -12.58 -6.61 -21.36
C GLY A 72 -11.94 -7.65 -20.44
N GLY A 73 -11.91 -7.40 -19.13
CA GLY A 73 -11.45 -8.38 -18.16
C GLY A 73 -12.44 -9.52 -17.93
N LYS A 74 -11.97 -10.52 -17.19
CA LYS A 74 -12.73 -11.68 -16.74
C LYS A 74 -12.58 -11.84 -15.24
N TYR A 75 -13.54 -12.48 -14.59
CA TYR A 75 -13.39 -12.89 -13.21
C TYR A 75 -14.16 -14.16 -12.91
N GLN A 76 -13.76 -14.84 -11.84
CA GLN A 76 -14.52 -15.93 -11.25
C GLN A 76 -14.48 -15.82 -9.73
N ASP A 77 -15.62 -16.14 -9.09
CA ASP A 77 -15.77 -16.16 -7.64
C ASP A 77 -15.62 -17.58 -7.11
N PHE A 78 -15.03 -17.72 -5.92
CA PHE A 78 -14.75 -18.99 -5.27
C PHE A 78 -15.26 -19.00 -3.82
N ALA A 79 -15.53 -20.20 -3.29
CA ALA A 79 -16.28 -20.41 -2.07
C ALA A 79 -15.63 -19.81 -0.79
N HIS A 80 -14.30 -19.70 -0.71
CA HIS A 80 -13.61 -19.18 0.48
C HIS A 80 -13.48 -17.64 0.48
N ASN A 81 -14.57 -16.94 0.16
CA ASN A 81 -14.59 -15.47 0.02
C ASN A 81 -13.44 -14.95 -0.86
N ALA A 82 -13.24 -15.57 -2.02
CA ALA A 82 -12.17 -15.24 -2.94
C ALA A 82 -12.70 -14.96 -4.34
N SER A 83 -11.97 -14.14 -5.09
CA SER A 83 -12.15 -14.00 -6.53
C SER A 83 -10.80 -13.96 -7.20
N ILE A 84 -10.72 -14.47 -8.43
CA ILE A 84 -9.60 -14.21 -9.32
C ILE A 84 -10.11 -13.31 -10.44
N TYR A 85 -9.44 -12.18 -10.65
CA TYR A 85 -9.72 -11.24 -11.74
C TYR A 85 -8.56 -11.25 -12.72
N TRP A 86 -8.86 -11.23 -14.01
CA TRP A 86 -7.90 -11.19 -15.10
C TRP A 86 -8.16 -10.01 -16.03
N THR A 87 -7.09 -9.39 -16.50
CA THR A 87 -7.09 -8.58 -17.72
C THR A 87 -5.82 -8.84 -18.52
N GLU A 88 -5.83 -8.50 -19.80
CA GLU A 88 -4.62 -8.50 -20.62
C GLU A 88 -3.50 -7.61 -20.04
N ALA A 89 -3.86 -6.48 -19.42
CA ALA A 89 -2.89 -5.49 -18.95
C ALA A 89 -2.12 -5.92 -17.69
N VAL A 90 -2.73 -6.71 -16.80
CA VAL A 90 -2.15 -7.04 -15.49
C VAL A 90 -2.08 -8.53 -15.18
N GLY A 91 -2.69 -9.40 -16.00
CA GLY A 91 -2.77 -10.83 -15.72
C GLY A 91 -3.85 -11.19 -14.70
N ALA A 92 -3.84 -12.44 -14.24
CA ALA A 92 -4.84 -12.99 -13.32
C ALA A 92 -4.34 -12.95 -11.88
N HIS A 93 -5.08 -12.31 -10.98
CA HIS A 93 -4.71 -12.17 -9.57
C HIS A 93 -5.88 -12.43 -8.63
N ALA A 94 -5.59 -13.09 -7.51
CA ALA A 94 -6.54 -13.37 -6.46
C ALA A 94 -6.67 -12.19 -5.48
N VAL A 95 -7.91 -11.90 -5.10
CA VAL A 95 -8.30 -11.03 -4.00
C VAL A 95 -9.24 -11.80 -3.09
N ALA A 96 -8.96 -11.86 -1.78
CA ALA A 96 -9.74 -12.66 -0.85
C ALA A 96 -10.07 -11.91 0.46
N GLY A 97 -10.92 -12.55 1.26
CA GLY A 97 -11.24 -12.13 2.63
C GLY A 97 -11.63 -10.66 2.76
N PHE A 98 -11.14 -10.02 3.82
CA PHE A 98 -11.47 -8.63 4.14
C PHE A 98 -10.92 -7.62 3.12
N ILE A 99 -9.85 -7.95 2.40
CA ILE A 99 -9.31 -7.10 1.34
C ILE A 99 -10.28 -7.08 0.15
N ARG A 100 -10.78 -8.25 -0.26
CA ARG A 100 -11.82 -8.37 -1.29
C ARG A 100 -13.09 -7.64 -0.89
N ASP A 101 -13.53 -7.77 0.36
CA ASP A 101 -14.73 -7.09 0.86
C ASP A 101 -14.56 -5.56 0.78
N LYS A 102 -13.41 -5.03 1.20
CA LYS A 102 -13.09 -3.60 1.07
C LYS A 102 -13.03 -3.16 -0.39
N TRP A 103 -12.34 -3.91 -1.25
CA TRP A 103 -12.24 -3.57 -2.68
C TRP A 103 -13.61 -3.55 -3.35
N ARG A 104 -14.50 -4.49 -3.01
CA ARG A 104 -15.90 -4.51 -3.47
C ARG A 104 -16.69 -3.28 -3.01
N GLN A 105 -16.52 -2.86 -1.76
CA GLN A 105 -17.13 -1.61 -1.25
C GLN A 105 -16.66 -0.37 -2.02
N LEU A 106 -15.43 -0.41 -2.55
CA LEU A 106 -14.83 0.67 -3.33
C LEU A 106 -15.17 0.59 -4.84
N GLY A 107 -16.07 -0.30 -5.24
CA GLY A 107 -16.52 -0.45 -6.62
C GLY A 107 -15.74 -1.46 -7.47
N SER A 108 -14.95 -2.32 -6.83
CA SER A 108 -14.14 -3.35 -7.49
C SER A 108 -13.27 -2.78 -8.63
N GLU A 109 -13.22 -3.45 -9.78
CA GLU A 109 -12.42 -3.08 -10.94
C GLU A 109 -12.92 -1.81 -11.65
N ARG A 110 -14.17 -1.40 -11.37
CA ARG A 110 -14.74 -0.13 -11.85
C ARG A 110 -14.42 1.03 -10.90
N GLY A 111 -13.95 0.73 -9.70
CA GLY A 111 -13.58 1.69 -8.67
C GLY A 111 -12.22 2.34 -8.91
N THR A 112 -11.84 3.24 -8.00
CA THR A 112 -10.56 3.98 -8.10
C THR A 112 -9.33 3.07 -8.01
N LEU A 113 -9.47 1.88 -7.43
CA LEU A 113 -8.40 0.90 -7.30
C LEU A 113 -8.11 0.17 -8.62
N GLY A 114 -9.12 -0.02 -9.47
CA GLY A 114 -8.99 -0.84 -10.67
C GLY A 114 -8.70 -2.31 -10.34
N TYR A 115 -8.00 -2.99 -11.24
CA TYR A 115 -7.67 -4.41 -11.11
C TYR A 115 -6.54 -4.67 -10.11
N PRO A 116 -6.55 -5.82 -9.41
CA PRO A 116 -5.40 -6.28 -8.65
C PRO A 116 -4.20 -6.52 -9.56
N VAL A 117 -3.00 -6.20 -9.07
CA VAL A 117 -1.71 -6.43 -9.75
C VAL A 117 -0.80 -7.40 -9.00
N THR A 118 -1.24 -7.84 -7.81
CA THR A 118 -0.66 -8.94 -7.05
C THR A 118 -1.78 -9.85 -6.58
N ASN A 119 -1.44 -11.10 -6.29
CA ASN A 119 -2.26 -11.93 -5.40
C ASN A 119 -2.28 -11.33 -3.98
N GLU A 120 -3.14 -11.89 -3.12
CA GLU A 120 -3.14 -11.53 -1.71
C GLU A 120 -1.92 -12.12 -0.99
N GLU A 121 -1.01 -11.25 -0.58
CA GLU A 121 0.26 -11.61 0.03
C GLU A 121 0.29 -11.29 1.52
N SER A 122 1.18 -11.96 2.26
CA SER A 122 1.40 -11.65 3.66
C SER A 122 2.39 -10.51 3.80
N THR A 123 2.16 -9.59 4.73
CA THR A 123 3.13 -8.56 5.06
C THR A 123 4.39 -9.16 5.70
N LEU A 124 5.52 -8.47 5.55
CA LEU A 124 6.78 -8.86 6.16
C LEU A 124 6.86 -8.27 7.56
N GLY A 125 7.40 -9.02 8.53
CA GLY A 125 7.69 -8.52 9.88
C GLY A 125 6.49 -8.41 10.82
N LYS A 126 5.36 -7.87 10.37
CA LYS A 126 4.12 -7.79 11.16
C LYS A 126 3.01 -8.66 10.55
N PRO A 127 2.16 -9.33 11.36
CA PRO A 127 1.03 -10.10 10.84
C PRO A 127 0.00 -9.22 10.15
N GLY A 128 -0.19 -9.44 8.86
CA GLY A 128 -1.13 -8.71 8.01
C GLY A 128 -1.10 -9.27 6.60
N ARG A 129 -2.04 -8.81 5.77
CA ARG A 129 -2.16 -9.20 4.36
C ARG A 129 -2.38 -7.97 3.50
N TYR A 130 -2.02 -8.05 2.22
CA TYR A 130 -2.24 -6.95 1.27
C TYR A 130 -2.47 -7.44 -0.15
N ASN A 131 -3.16 -6.62 -0.94
CA ASN A 131 -3.08 -6.62 -2.39
C ASN A 131 -2.62 -5.25 -2.87
N HIS A 132 -1.79 -5.24 -3.90
CA HIS A 132 -1.61 -4.07 -4.74
C HIS A 132 -2.62 -4.10 -5.89
N PHE A 133 -3.08 -2.92 -6.28
CA PHE A 133 -3.98 -2.67 -7.39
C PHE A 133 -3.38 -1.58 -8.29
N GLN A 134 -3.93 -1.42 -9.48
CA GLN A 134 -3.50 -0.39 -10.43
C GLN A 134 -3.51 1.02 -9.81
N GLY A 135 -4.54 1.33 -9.01
CA GLY A 135 -4.75 2.64 -8.39
C GLY A 135 -4.26 2.77 -6.94
N GLY A 136 -3.74 1.71 -6.32
CA GLY A 136 -3.28 1.80 -4.94
C GLY A 136 -3.05 0.46 -4.26
N SER A 137 -3.17 0.43 -2.94
CA SER A 137 -3.09 -0.79 -2.14
C SER A 137 -4.27 -0.90 -1.19
N VAL A 138 -4.66 -2.13 -0.86
CA VAL A 138 -5.48 -2.41 0.31
C VAL A 138 -4.66 -3.30 1.25
N TYR A 139 -4.52 -2.86 2.50
CA TYR A 139 -3.86 -3.60 3.56
C TYR A 139 -4.86 -3.97 4.63
N TRP A 140 -4.70 -5.15 5.21
CA TRP A 140 -5.46 -5.61 6.37
C TRP A 140 -4.50 -6.12 7.44
N SER A 141 -4.79 -5.79 8.69
CA SER A 141 -4.18 -6.46 9.85
C SER A 141 -5.19 -6.62 10.98
N VAL A 142 -4.85 -7.51 11.92
CA VAL A 142 -5.60 -7.65 13.16
C VAL A 142 -5.57 -6.32 13.90
N GLY A 143 -6.75 -5.80 14.28
CA GLY A 143 -6.89 -4.56 15.03
C GLY A 143 -7.11 -3.29 14.19
N THR A 144 -6.75 -3.28 12.90
CA THR A 144 -6.95 -2.10 12.03
C THR A 144 -8.02 -2.29 10.98
N ALA A 145 -8.40 -3.54 10.64
CA ALA A 145 -9.27 -3.86 9.50
C ALA A 145 -8.64 -3.50 8.14
N ALA A 146 -9.39 -3.69 7.05
CA ALA A 146 -8.90 -3.48 5.70
C ALA A 146 -9.03 -2.01 5.28
N HIS A 147 -7.95 -1.41 4.78
CA HIS A 147 -7.89 0.00 4.41
C HIS A 147 -7.16 0.26 3.09
N TYR A 148 -7.71 1.20 2.32
CA TYR A 148 -7.15 1.68 1.06
C TYR A 148 -6.16 2.83 1.27
N VAL A 149 -4.98 2.71 0.65
CA VAL A 149 -3.97 3.76 0.53
C VAL A 149 -3.61 3.95 -0.94
N GLY A 150 -3.76 5.19 -1.45
CA GLY A 150 -3.63 5.49 -2.87
C GLY A 150 -2.55 6.51 -3.23
N GLY A 151 -2.29 6.57 -4.53
CA GLY A 151 -1.47 7.61 -5.19
C GLY A 151 -0.18 7.97 -4.46
N VAL A 152 0.10 9.28 -4.40
CA VAL A 152 1.35 9.80 -3.83
C VAL A 152 1.48 9.57 -2.32
N ILE A 153 0.37 9.33 -1.60
CA ILE A 153 0.39 8.96 -0.18
C ILE A 153 0.94 7.54 -0.03
N ARG A 154 0.43 6.60 -0.83
CA ARG A 154 0.93 5.23 -0.91
C ARG A 154 2.42 5.20 -1.27
N ASP A 155 2.83 5.99 -2.26
CA ASP A 155 4.23 6.03 -2.70
C ASP A 155 5.15 6.53 -1.59
N LYS A 156 4.74 7.58 -0.86
CA LYS A 156 5.48 8.10 0.29
C LYS A 156 5.60 7.05 1.40
N TRP A 157 4.50 6.37 1.74
CA TRP A 157 4.49 5.32 2.76
C TRP A 157 5.38 4.14 2.35
N GLY A 158 5.36 3.75 1.08
CA GLY A 158 6.24 2.71 0.56
C GLY A 158 7.71 3.08 0.59
N ALA A 159 8.05 4.33 0.29
CA ALA A 159 9.42 4.84 0.34
C ALA A 159 10.04 4.80 1.74
N VAL A 160 9.22 4.82 2.80
CA VAL A 160 9.70 4.72 4.20
C VAL A 160 9.59 3.32 4.79
N GLY A 161 9.21 2.32 3.99
CA GLY A 161 9.19 0.92 4.40
C GLY A 161 7.81 0.37 4.78
N TRP A 162 6.72 0.95 4.26
CA TRP A 162 5.36 0.42 4.42
C TRP A 162 4.97 0.19 5.89
N GLU A 163 4.33 -0.94 6.22
CA GLU A 163 3.91 -1.33 7.56
C GLU A 163 5.07 -1.54 8.55
N ASN A 164 6.28 -1.70 8.03
CA ASN A 164 7.50 -1.85 8.83
C ASN A 164 8.13 -0.51 9.23
N SER A 165 7.64 0.60 8.67
CA SER A 165 8.01 1.94 9.09
C SER A 165 7.39 2.30 10.45
N PRO A 166 7.83 3.41 11.10
CA PRO A 166 7.17 3.94 12.28
C PRO A 166 5.68 4.27 12.10
N LEU A 167 5.18 4.42 10.86
CA LEU A 167 3.76 4.62 10.61
C LEU A 167 2.93 3.37 10.93
N GLY A 168 3.44 2.17 10.67
CA GLY A 168 2.66 0.94 10.82
C GLY A 168 1.57 0.78 9.75
N PHE A 169 0.53 0.01 10.08
CA PHE A 169 -0.60 -0.25 9.19
C PHE A 169 -1.52 0.97 9.05
N PRO A 170 -2.22 1.11 7.90
CA PRO A 170 -3.28 2.10 7.78
C PRO A 170 -4.45 1.76 8.72
N ILE A 171 -5.05 2.81 9.28
CA ILE A 171 -6.26 2.74 10.13
C ILE A 171 -7.42 3.58 9.55
N SER A 172 -7.22 4.12 8.35
CA SER A 172 -8.27 4.80 7.58
C SER A 172 -8.08 4.55 6.09
N ASP A 173 -9.19 4.60 5.36
CA ASP A 173 -9.14 4.83 3.92
C ASP A 173 -8.64 6.26 3.63
N GLU A 174 -8.22 6.52 2.39
CA GLU A 174 -7.79 7.85 1.97
C GLU A 174 -8.97 8.85 1.98
N ALA A 175 -8.88 9.88 2.81
CA ALA A 175 -9.92 10.88 3.01
C ALA A 175 -9.49 12.26 2.51
N GLN A 176 -10.44 13.16 2.27
CA GLN A 176 -10.14 14.56 1.99
C GLN A 176 -9.86 15.32 3.29
N THR A 177 -8.96 16.29 3.27
CA THR A 177 -8.81 17.23 4.38
C THR A 177 -10.10 18.05 4.54
N ASN A 178 -10.38 18.54 5.75
CA ASN A 178 -11.62 19.30 6.02
C ASN A 178 -11.78 20.56 5.15
N LYS A 179 -10.65 21.17 4.74
CA LYS A 179 -10.63 22.33 3.84
C LYS A 179 -10.76 21.96 2.36
N GLY A 180 -10.90 20.67 2.03
CA GLY A 180 -11.05 20.15 0.66
C GLY A 180 -9.84 20.37 -0.25
N ASN A 181 -8.69 20.77 0.30
CA ASN A 181 -7.51 21.18 -0.45
C ASN A 181 -6.40 20.12 -0.48
N GLY A 182 -6.64 18.96 0.12
CA GLY A 182 -5.67 17.88 0.24
C GLY A 182 -6.34 16.54 0.56
N ARG A 183 -5.52 15.51 0.68
CA ARG A 183 -5.93 14.16 1.08
C ARG A 183 -5.00 13.62 2.16
N TYR A 184 -5.47 12.64 2.92
CA TYR A 184 -4.67 12.00 3.94
C TYR A 184 -5.07 10.55 4.18
N ASN A 185 -4.12 9.77 4.70
CA ASN A 185 -4.39 8.50 5.39
C ASN A 185 -3.85 8.59 6.82
N LEU A 186 -4.59 7.98 7.75
CA LEU A 186 -4.12 7.74 9.11
C LEU A 186 -3.50 6.35 9.21
N PHE A 187 -2.45 6.26 10.01
CA PHE A 187 -1.72 5.03 10.31
C PHE A 187 -1.58 4.88 11.82
N GLU A 188 -1.24 3.68 12.30
CA GLU A 188 -1.08 3.38 13.73
C GLU A 188 -0.17 4.39 14.45
N GLY A 189 0.95 4.76 13.83
CA GLY A 189 1.96 5.65 14.40
C GLY A 189 1.96 7.09 13.88
N GLY A 190 1.00 7.48 13.04
CA GLY A 190 1.00 8.83 12.47
C GLY A 190 0.02 9.02 11.32
N ALA A 191 0.33 9.97 10.45
CA ALA A 191 -0.47 10.26 9.28
C ALA A 191 0.40 10.70 8.11
N VAL A 192 -0.10 10.51 6.90
CA VAL A 192 0.51 11.05 5.69
C VAL A 192 -0.50 11.99 5.04
N TYR A 193 -0.08 13.23 4.82
CA TYR A 193 -0.90 14.27 4.20
C TYR A 193 -0.33 14.63 2.83
N TRP A 194 -1.22 14.89 1.87
CA TRP A 194 -0.88 15.49 0.59
C TRP A 194 -1.74 16.72 0.32
N SER A 195 -1.13 17.75 -0.26
CA SER A 195 -1.86 18.80 -0.97
C SER A 195 -1.06 19.29 -2.17
N LYS A 196 -1.74 19.93 -3.14
CA LYS A 196 -1.06 20.58 -4.27
C LYS A 196 -0.06 21.66 -3.80
N ALA A 197 -0.37 22.33 -2.69
CA ALA A 197 0.44 23.44 -2.19
C ALA A 197 1.67 22.98 -1.40
N THR A 198 1.56 21.87 -0.66
CA THR A 198 2.60 21.45 0.27
C THR A 198 3.36 20.21 -0.18
N GLY A 199 2.82 19.38 -1.07
CA GLY A 199 3.38 18.06 -1.39
C GLY A 199 2.94 17.00 -0.38
N THR A 200 3.61 15.83 -0.39
CA THR A 200 3.28 14.67 0.47
C THR A 200 4.25 14.55 1.63
N HIS A 201 3.76 14.67 2.87
CA HIS A 201 4.58 14.66 4.07
C HIS A 201 3.99 13.82 5.19
N ILE A 202 4.89 13.21 5.95
CA ILE A 202 4.55 12.37 7.10
C ILE A 202 4.54 13.23 8.37
N VAL A 203 3.57 13.00 9.26
CA VAL A 203 3.51 13.61 10.60
C VAL A 203 3.34 12.50 11.62
N TRP A 204 4.32 12.32 12.53
CA TRP A 204 4.33 11.25 13.54
C TRP A 204 4.92 11.68 14.88
N GLY A 205 4.88 10.78 15.86
CA GLY A 205 5.54 10.94 17.16
C GLY A 205 5.14 12.19 17.94
N ALA A 206 6.06 12.72 18.74
CA ALA A 206 5.79 13.85 19.64
C ALA A 206 5.42 15.15 18.89
N ILE A 207 5.99 15.37 17.70
CA ILE A 207 5.62 16.52 16.85
C ILE A 207 4.16 16.41 16.42
N ARG A 208 3.73 15.22 15.99
CA ARG A 208 2.32 14.95 15.65
C ARG A 208 1.40 15.20 16.83
N ASP A 209 1.78 14.78 18.03
CA ASP A 209 0.95 14.97 19.22
C ASP A 209 0.77 16.46 19.56
N GLN A 210 1.84 17.25 19.47
CA GLN A 210 1.76 18.70 19.63
C GLN A 210 0.92 19.35 18.52
N TRP A 211 1.09 18.91 17.27
CA TRP A 211 0.32 19.41 16.13
C TRP A 211 -1.18 19.13 16.28
N VAL A 212 -1.55 17.90 16.67
CA VAL A 212 -2.94 17.50 16.94
C VAL A 212 -3.51 18.29 18.12
N ALA A 213 -2.76 18.45 19.22
CA ALA A 213 -3.19 19.27 20.36
C ALA A 213 -3.43 20.74 19.98
N ALA A 214 -2.73 21.25 18.96
CA ALA A 214 -2.91 22.58 18.40
C ALA A 214 -4.02 22.66 17.32
N GLY A 215 -4.81 21.61 17.13
CA GLY A 215 -5.94 21.55 16.18
C GLY A 215 -5.65 20.89 14.84
N GLY A 216 -4.49 20.26 14.67
CA GLY A 216 -4.11 19.53 13.46
C GLY A 216 -4.12 20.41 12.21
N GLU A 217 -4.61 19.86 11.10
CA GLU A 217 -4.71 20.53 9.80
C GLU A 217 -5.69 21.71 9.80
N ASN A 218 -6.56 21.76 10.80
CA ASN A 218 -7.51 22.86 11.03
C ASN A 218 -6.95 23.92 11.99
N GLY A 219 -5.88 23.60 12.70
CA GLY A 219 -5.23 24.46 13.68
C GLY A 219 -4.36 25.55 13.06
N ARG A 220 -3.68 26.30 13.94
CA ARG A 220 -2.80 27.42 13.55
C ARG A 220 -1.65 27.02 12.62
N TYR A 221 -1.20 25.78 12.68
CA TYR A 221 -0.07 25.29 11.88
C TYR A 221 -0.48 24.86 10.47
N GLY A 222 -1.71 24.38 10.28
CA GLY A 222 -2.15 23.86 8.98
C GLY A 222 -1.41 22.58 8.56
N LEU A 223 -1.29 22.35 7.26
CA LEU A 223 -0.66 21.14 6.72
C LEU A 223 0.87 21.16 6.85
N PRO A 224 1.52 19.99 6.97
CA PRO A 224 2.98 19.87 6.88
C PRO A 224 3.49 20.32 5.51
N THR A 225 4.66 20.93 5.49
CA THR A 225 5.38 21.42 4.29
C THR A 225 6.72 20.73 4.07
N GLY A 226 7.16 19.93 5.03
CA GLY A 226 8.32 19.04 4.97
C GLY A 226 8.12 17.87 5.92
N ASP A 227 8.90 16.80 5.75
CA ASP A 227 9.00 15.75 6.77
C ASP A 227 9.79 16.26 7.98
N GLU A 228 9.75 15.49 9.06
CA GLU A 228 10.58 15.70 10.25
C GLU A 228 12.09 15.64 9.91
N TYR A 229 12.88 16.53 10.49
CA TYR A 229 14.33 16.59 10.34
C TYR A 229 15.05 16.88 11.67
N ASP A 230 16.35 16.59 11.73
CA ASP A 230 17.19 16.88 12.90
C ASP A 230 17.34 18.38 13.14
N TYR A 231 17.08 18.82 14.37
CA TYR A 231 17.17 20.23 14.74
C TYR A 231 17.58 20.40 16.20
N GLN A 232 18.72 21.07 16.44
CA GLN A 232 19.21 21.46 17.77
C GLN A 232 19.22 20.33 18.83
N GLY A 233 19.64 19.12 18.43
CA GLY A 233 19.68 17.96 19.33
C GLY A 233 18.34 17.23 19.51
N GLY A 234 17.28 17.75 18.90
CA GLY A 234 15.97 17.11 18.79
C GLY A 234 15.50 17.02 17.34
N LYS A 235 14.21 17.20 17.13
CA LYS A 235 13.53 17.10 15.83
C LYS A 235 12.74 18.37 15.56
N ALA A 236 12.54 18.70 14.30
CA ALA A 236 11.62 19.74 13.90
C ALA A 236 10.85 19.35 12.65
N GLN A 237 9.68 19.96 12.47
CA GLN A 237 8.90 19.86 11.25
C GLN A 237 8.27 21.21 10.92
N ASP A 238 8.30 21.56 9.64
CA ASP A 238 7.73 22.79 9.12
C ASP A 238 6.31 22.57 8.59
N PHE A 239 5.41 23.46 8.94
CA PHE A 239 4.01 23.52 8.54
C PHE A 239 3.70 24.87 7.90
N GLN A 240 2.55 24.98 7.23
CA GLN A 240 2.12 26.23 6.57
C GLN A 240 2.15 27.46 7.50
N GLY A 241 1.77 27.26 8.76
CA GLY A 241 1.65 28.31 9.78
C GLY A 241 2.79 28.34 10.81
N GLY A 242 3.91 27.64 10.56
CA GLY A 242 5.09 27.70 11.41
C GLY A 242 5.77 26.35 11.63
N ARG A 243 6.74 26.31 12.54
CA ARG A 243 7.52 25.13 12.88
C ARG A 243 7.11 24.58 14.24
N ILE A 244 7.11 23.26 14.36
CA ILE A 244 7.07 22.56 15.65
C ILE A 244 8.43 21.95 15.88
N VAL A 245 8.97 22.13 17.08
CA VAL A 245 10.25 21.56 17.52
C VAL A 245 9.97 20.64 18.69
N TRP A 246 10.59 19.46 18.66
CA TRP A 246 10.66 18.55 19.78
C TRP A 246 12.10 18.47 20.26
N SER A 247 12.31 18.65 21.56
CA SER A 247 13.59 18.42 22.24
C SER A 247 13.43 17.28 23.25
N PRO A 248 14.42 16.37 23.37
CA PRO A 248 14.39 15.33 24.40
C PRO A 248 14.38 15.91 25.84
N ASP A 249 14.88 17.13 26.03
CA ASP A 249 15.03 17.77 27.35
C ASP A 249 13.81 18.63 27.76
N GLY A 250 12.81 18.79 26.88
CA GLY A 250 11.54 19.47 27.19
C GLY A 250 11.55 20.99 27.23
N GLU A 251 12.63 21.65 26.76
CA GLU A 251 12.71 23.12 26.61
C GLU A 251 12.19 23.61 25.24
#